data_AF-A0A966C614-F1
#
_entry.id   AF-A0A966C614-F1
#
_cell.length_a   1.000
_cell.length_b   1.000
_cell.length_c   1.000
_cell.angle_alpha   90.00
_cell.angle_beta   90.00
_cell.angle_gamma   90.00
#
_symmetry.space_group_name_H-M   'P 1'
#
loop_
_entity.id
_entity.type
_entity.pdbx_description
1 polymer ?
#
loop_
_entity_poly.entity_id
_entity_poly.type
_entity_poly.pdbx_seq_one_letter_code
_entity_poly.pdbx_strand_id
1 'polypeptide(L)'
;MVQKQVRGVFLPRPYGRFFTQTWLLLLLGFMHKTDCIERTLMSMVRFLDELKESKVPELGGKGYSLAVLINNGFNVPKGFVIISDSFFKYLKRNNLMERIEELTSEINENNSQEKSNEIRNLILNGKMPDDIAQEIRNGLKRLNDRYISVRSSGVAEDSLKASFAGLFDTSLNVKTEPDLVLENVKKCWASL
;
A
#
# COMPACT_ATOMS: atom_id res chain seq x y z
N MET A 1 26.50 43.68 -58.15
CA MET A 1 25.75 44.70 -57.38
C MET A 1 25.95 44.39 -55.90
N VAL A 2 27.06 44.87 -55.32
CA VAL A 2 27.16 45.80 -54.16
C VAL A 2 26.57 45.21 -52.87
N GLN A 3 27.37 44.54 -52.02
CA GLN A 3 28.16 45.05 -50.87
C GLN A 3 27.36 45.67 -49.70
N LYS A 4 27.55 45.09 -48.49
CA LYS A 4 28.08 45.72 -47.25
C LYS A 4 28.08 44.67 -46.13
N GLN A 5 29.23 44.21 -45.60
CA GLN A 5 30.05 44.82 -44.50
C GLN A 5 29.29 44.87 -43.15
N VAL A 6 29.79 44.52 -41.96
CA VAL A 6 31.15 44.24 -41.45
C VAL A 6 31.11 43.96 -39.92
N ARG A 7 32.18 43.31 -39.38
CA ARG A 7 32.67 43.21 -37.96
C ARG A 7 31.80 42.37 -37.01
N GLY A 8 32.32 41.48 -36.16
CA GLY A 8 33.62 41.27 -35.47
C GLY A 8 33.23 40.83 -34.04
N VAL A 9 33.79 39.81 -33.38
CA VAL A 9 35.08 39.82 -32.66
C VAL A 9 35.19 38.48 -31.89
N PHE A 10 36.34 37.80 -32.06
CA PHE A 10 37.18 37.05 -31.10
C PHE A 10 36.63 36.12 -29.98
N LEU A 11 37.24 34.94 -29.90
CA LEU A 11 37.14 33.81 -28.95
C LEU A 11 37.74 34.13 -27.54
N PRO A 12 37.50 33.32 -26.48
CA PRO A 12 38.20 32.04 -26.23
C PRO A 12 37.30 30.86 -25.74
N ARG A 13 37.80 29.61 -25.93
CA ARG A 13 37.22 28.30 -25.51
C ARG A 13 37.25 28.10 -23.96
N PRO A 14 36.85 26.94 -23.35
CA PRO A 14 36.17 25.72 -23.84
C PRO A 14 34.97 25.24 -22.96
N TYR A 15 34.45 24.04 -23.27
CA TYR A 15 33.48 23.18 -22.55
C TYR A 15 32.03 23.20 -23.06
N GLY A 16 31.69 22.20 -23.88
CA GLY A 16 30.33 21.96 -24.33
C GLY A 16 30.13 20.55 -24.88
N ARG A 17 29.51 19.70 -24.06
CA ARG A 17 28.59 18.58 -24.38
C ARG A 17 28.99 17.55 -25.46
N PHE A 18 29.35 16.36 -25.00
CA PHE A 18 29.09 15.09 -25.69
C PHE A 18 27.56 14.79 -25.62
N PHE A 19 26.88 14.62 -26.76
CA PHE A 19 26.55 13.33 -27.42
C PHE A 19 25.72 12.41 -26.50
N THR A 20 24.56 11.86 -26.86
CA THR A 20 23.90 11.68 -28.15
C THR A 20 22.45 11.26 -27.90
N GLN A 21 21.52 11.79 -28.68
CA GLN A 21 20.25 11.10 -28.93
C GLN A 21 20.53 9.90 -29.83
N THR A 22 20.10 8.72 -29.40
CA THR A 22 19.63 7.67 -30.30
C THR A 22 18.43 7.05 -29.63
N TRP A 23 17.26 7.47 -30.12
CA TRP A 23 15.97 6.89 -29.77
C TRP A 23 15.82 5.52 -30.44
N LEU A 24 15.03 4.66 -29.78
CA LEU A 24 14.22 3.59 -30.37
C LEU A 24 14.92 2.25 -30.69
N LEU A 25 14.97 1.34 -29.71
CA LEU A 25 14.43 -0.04 -29.77
C LEU A 25 14.84 -0.83 -28.51
N LEU A 26 13.93 -0.96 -27.54
CA LEU A 26 13.71 -2.16 -26.70
C LEU A 26 12.56 -1.86 -25.71
N LEU A 27 11.40 -1.58 -26.30
CA LEU A 27 10.12 -1.84 -25.65
C LEU A 27 9.86 -3.35 -25.80
N LEU A 28 9.66 -4.01 -24.64
CA LEU A 28 9.36 -5.43 -24.38
C LEU A 28 10.50 -6.15 -23.66
N GLY A 29 10.57 -6.02 -22.33
CA GLY A 29 11.40 -6.94 -21.54
C GLY A 29 11.70 -6.61 -20.08
N PHE A 30 11.47 -5.40 -19.59
CA PHE A 30 11.81 -5.07 -18.18
C PHE A 30 10.78 -4.16 -17.54
N MET A 31 9.64 -4.75 -17.16
CA MET A 31 8.59 -4.11 -16.37
C MET A 31 8.49 -4.69 -14.95
N HIS A 32 9.61 -5.14 -14.37
CA HIS A 32 9.59 -5.80 -13.05
C HIS A 32 10.69 -5.45 -12.06
N LYS A 33 11.71 -4.65 -12.43
CA LYS A 33 12.87 -4.43 -11.54
C LYS A 33 12.94 -3.05 -10.89
N THR A 34 12.39 -2.02 -11.52
CA THR A 34 12.35 -0.65 -10.98
C THR A 34 11.29 -0.51 -9.88
N ASP A 35 10.13 -1.16 -10.01
CA ASP A 35 9.07 -1.14 -8.99
C ASP A 35 9.48 -1.78 -7.67
N CYS A 36 10.32 -2.83 -7.69
CA CYS A 36 10.75 -3.52 -6.48
C CYS A 36 11.70 -2.67 -5.61
N ILE A 37 12.51 -1.81 -6.23
CA ILE A 37 13.49 -0.99 -5.50
C ILE A 37 12.80 0.21 -4.83
N GLU A 38 11.80 0.83 -5.48
CA GLU A 38 10.97 1.87 -4.85
C GLU A 38 10.06 1.31 -3.73
N ARG A 39 9.47 0.13 -3.93
CA ARG A 39 8.60 -0.52 -2.91
C ARG A 39 9.32 -0.90 -1.61
N THR A 40 10.64 -1.09 -1.65
CA THR A 40 11.41 -1.46 -0.44
C THR A 40 11.58 -0.27 0.52
N LEU A 41 11.35 0.97 0.05
CA LEU A 41 11.44 2.21 0.82
C LEU A 41 10.09 2.84 1.16
N MET A 42 8.97 2.19 0.82
CA MET A 42 7.64 2.70 1.15
C MET A 42 7.31 2.45 2.62
N SER A 43 6.89 3.52 3.32
CA SER A 43 6.34 3.43 4.67
C SER A 43 5.14 2.49 4.69
N MET A 44 5.14 1.51 5.61
CA MET A 44 4.07 0.52 5.78
C MET A 44 2.76 1.16 6.27
N VAL A 45 2.86 2.35 6.85
CA VAL A 45 1.76 3.16 7.35
C VAL A 45 1.73 4.50 6.61
N ARG A 46 0.55 4.90 6.13
CA ARG A 46 0.33 6.17 5.43
C ARG A 46 -0.77 6.96 6.13
N PHE A 47 -0.52 8.21 6.49
CA PHE A 47 -1.54 9.05 7.13
C PHE A 47 -2.51 9.60 6.10
N LEU A 48 -3.79 9.62 6.44
CA LEU A 48 -4.85 10.01 5.51
C LEU A 48 -4.75 11.47 5.04
N ASP A 49 -4.22 12.36 5.88
CA ASP A 49 -4.00 13.78 5.60
C ASP A 49 -2.81 14.07 4.66
N GLU A 50 -1.97 13.05 4.38
CA GLU A 50 -0.80 13.16 3.51
C GLU A 50 -1.02 12.57 2.10
N LEU A 51 -2.19 11.96 1.87
CA LEU A 51 -2.49 11.22 0.65
C LEU A 51 -3.06 12.13 -0.44
N LYS A 52 -2.21 12.98 -1.04
CA LYS A 52 -2.61 13.85 -2.17
C LYS A 52 -2.83 13.10 -3.49
N GLU A 53 -2.02 12.07 -3.75
CA GLU A 53 -2.12 11.19 -4.92
C GLU A 53 -2.35 9.75 -4.45
N SER A 54 -3.57 9.47 -3.99
CA SER A 54 -3.96 8.15 -3.50
C SER A 54 -4.23 7.17 -4.65
N LYS A 55 -3.78 5.91 -4.52
CA LYS A 55 -4.07 4.83 -5.47
C LYS A 55 -4.84 3.70 -4.77
N VAL A 56 -5.95 3.25 -5.36
CA VAL A 56 -6.81 2.18 -4.81
C VAL A 56 -6.03 0.88 -4.49
N PRO A 57 -5.10 0.39 -5.33
CA PRO A 57 -4.37 -0.84 -5.03
C PRO A 57 -3.50 -0.80 -3.75
N GLU A 58 -3.12 0.40 -3.30
CA GLU A 58 -2.29 0.58 -2.11
C GLU A 58 -3.12 0.68 -0.83
N LEU A 59 -4.25 1.39 -0.88
CA LEU A 59 -5.04 1.78 0.29
C LEU A 59 -6.31 0.95 0.48
N GLY A 60 -6.69 0.17 -0.54
CA GLY A 60 -8.02 -0.40 -0.66
C GLY A 60 -9.09 0.66 -0.94
N GLY A 61 -10.32 0.19 -1.18
CA GLY A 61 -11.42 1.05 -1.64
C GLY A 61 -11.90 2.08 -0.60
N LYS A 62 -12.03 1.66 0.67
CA LYS A 62 -12.41 2.56 1.78
C LYS A 62 -11.33 3.57 2.12
N GLY A 63 -10.08 3.12 2.20
CA GLY A 63 -8.93 4.00 2.46
C GLY A 63 -8.79 5.08 1.37
N TYR A 64 -8.95 4.67 0.10
CA TYR A 64 -8.99 5.60 -1.02
C TYR A 64 -10.15 6.60 -0.91
N SER A 65 -11.36 6.12 -0.62
CA SER A 65 -12.56 6.97 -0.48
C SER A 65 -12.39 8.04 0.63
N LEU A 66 -11.82 7.67 1.78
CA LEU A 66 -11.53 8.61 2.86
C LEU A 66 -10.49 9.66 2.45
N ALA A 67 -9.42 9.25 1.75
CA ALA A 67 -8.42 10.17 1.23
C ALA A 67 -9.03 11.17 0.23
N VAL A 68 -9.92 10.70 -0.66
CA VAL A 68 -10.65 11.55 -1.60
C VAL A 68 -11.49 12.59 -0.85
N LEU A 69 -12.22 12.19 0.20
CA LEU A 69 -13.03 13.12 0.99
C LEU A 69 -12.17 14.21 1.66
N ILE A 70 -11.02 13.83 2.24
CA ILE A 70 -10.08 14.78 2.85
C ILE A 70 -9.54 15.77 1.81
N ASN A 71 -9.15 15.27 0.63
CA ASN A 71 -8.64 16.12 -0.45
C ASN A 71 -9.69 17.08 -1.00
N ASN A 72 -10.98 16.76 -0.85
CA ASN A 72 -12.10 17.62 -1.21
C ASN A 72 -12.57 18.54 -0.06
N GLY A 73 -11.81 18.61 1.04
CA GLY A 73 -12.08 19.55 2.14
C GLY A 73 -13.16 19.10 3.12
N PHE A 74 -13.61 17.84 3.06
CA PHE A 74 -14.55 17.32 4.05
C PHE A 74 -13.87 17.05 5.39
N ASN A 75 -14.59 17.28 6.48
CA ASN A 75 -14.10 17.00 7.84
C ASN A 75 -14.18 15.50 8.12
N VAL A 76 -13.07 14.80 7.91
CA VAL A 76 -12.91 13.37 8.18
C VAL A 76 -12.03 13.19 9.43
N PRO A 77 -12.36 12.27 10.35
CA PRO A 77 -11.49 11.96 11.48
C PRO A 77 -10.06 11.61 11.04
N LYS A 78 -9.08 12.04 11.84
CA LYS A 78 -7.68 11.69 11.59
C LYS A 78 -7.49 10.18 11.65
N GLY A 79 -6.61 9.67 10.81
CA GLY A 79 -6.38 8.24 10.69
C GLY A 79 -5.16 7.94 9.82
N PHE A 80 -4.78 6.67 9.81
CA PHE A 80 -3.77 6.15 8.91
C PHE A 80 -4.22 4.81 8.33
N VAL A 81 -3.63 4.43 7.21
CA VAL A 81 -3.86 3.18 6.50
C VAL A 81 -2.60 2.33 6.58
N ILE A 82 -2.79 1.04 6.84
CA ILE A 82 -1.74 0.02 6.70
C ILE A 82 -1.81 -0.46 5.25
N ILE A 83 -0.74 -0.25 4.48
CA ILE A 83 -0.77 -0.54 3.04
C ILE A 83 -0.81 -2.05 2.77
N SER A 84 -1.36 -2.44 1.62
CA SER A 84 -1.52 -3.84 1.19
C SER A 84 -0.20 -4.63 1.19
N ASP A 85 0.92 -4.00 0.82
CA ASP A 85 2.25 -4.62 0.84
C ASP A 85 2.65 -5.12 2.27
N SER A 86 2.12 -4.49 3.33
CA SER A 86 2.34 -4.94 4.71
C SER A 86 1.74 -6.31 4.98
N PHE A 87 0.56 -6.59 4.41
CA PHE A 87 -0.10 -7.89 4.55
C PHE A 87 0.67 -8.99 3.82
N PHE A 88 1.10 -8.75 2.58
CA PHE A 88 1.95 -9.71 1.86
C PHE A 88 3.27 -9.97 2.58
N LYS A 89 3.88 -8.92 3.15
CA LYS A 89 5.09 -9.06 3.97
C LYS A 89 4.83 -9.89 5.23
N TYR A 90 3.68 -9.71 5.87
CA TYR A 90 3.25 -10.53 7.01
C TYR A 90 3.13 -12.01 6.62
N LEU A 91 2.43 -12.32 5.52
CA LEU A 91 2.29 -13.70 5.03
C LEU A 91 3.64 -14.34 4.70
N LYS A 92 4.52 -13.60 4.01
CA LYS A 92 5.86 -14.08 3.66
C LYS A 92 6.72 -14.36 4.88
N ARG A 93 6.74 -13.46 5.87
CA ARG A 93 7.56 -13.61 7.09
C ARG A 93 7.08 -14.74 8.00
N ASN A 94 5.83 -15.14 7.86
CA ASN A 94 5.24 -16.27 8.58
C ASN A 94 5.21 -17.56 7.75
N ASN A 95 5.79 -17.58 6.54
CA ASN A 95 5.76 -18.72 5.61
C ASN A 95 4.34 -19.23 5.33
N LEU A 96 3.36 -18.33 5.27
CA LEU A 96 1.94 -18.70 5.11
C LEU A 96 1.50 -18.76 3.65
N MET A 97 2.27 -18.19 2.71
CA MET A 97 1.87 -18.07 1.30
C MET A 97 1.58 -19.43 0.66
N GLU A 98 2.56 -20.35 0.68
CA GLU A 98 2.38 -21.70 0.10
C GLU A 98 1.22 -22.44 0.77
N ARG A 99 1.13 -22.39 2.11
CA ARG A 99 0.07 -23.10 2.83
C ARG A 99 -1.33 -22.57 2.51
N ILE A 100 -1.47 -21.25 2.37
CA ILE A 100 -2.76 -20.64 2.00
C ILE A 100 -3.10 -20.98 0.54
N GLU A 101 -2.13 -20.99 -0.37
CA GLU A 101 -2.34 -21.37 -1.77
C GLU A 101 -2.81 -22.83 -1.90
N GLU A 102 -2.16 -23.76 -1.20
CA GLU A 102 -2.57 -25.17 -1.09
C GLU A 102 -4.03 -25.28 -0.61
N LEU A 103 -4.33 -24.67 0.54
CA LEU A 103 -5.67 -24.74 1.14
C LEU A 103 -6.73 -24.15 0.23
N THR A 104 -6.42 -23.04 -0.46
CA THR A 104 -7.34 -22.40 -1.40
C THR A 104 -7.62 -23.27 -2.62
N SER A 105 -6.60 -24.01 -3.11
CA SER A 105 -6.77 -24.92 -4.25
C SER A 105 -7.64 -26.15 -3.95
N GLU A 106 -7.77 -26.51 -2.67
CA GLU A 106 -8.57 -27.64 -2.19
C GLU A 106 -10.03 -27.26 -1.86
N ILE A 107 -10.38 -25.96 -1.94
CA ILE A 107 -11.73 -25.49 -1.59
C ILE A 107 -12.77 -26.02 -2.59
N ASN A 108 -13.83 -26.59 -2.03
CA ASN A 108 -15.06 -26.98 -2.70
C ASN A 108 -16.27 -26.60 -1.83
N GLU A 109 -17.48 -26.79 -2.35
CA GLU A 109 -18.72 -26.41 -1.68
C GLU A 109 -18.87 -27.04 -0.28
N ASN A 110 -18.33 -28.25 -0.08
CA ASN A 110 -18.49 -29.02 1.16
C ASN A 110 -17.45 -28.69 2.24
N ASN A 111 -16.29 -28.15 1.88
CA ASN A 111 -15.18 -27.88 2.82
C ASN A 111 -14.82 -26.38 2.95
N SER A 112 -15.52 -25.51 2.21
CA SER A 112 -15.25 -24.07 2.17
C SER A 112 -15.16 -23.43 3.56
N GLN A 113 -16.09 -23.77 4.47
CA GLN A 113 -16.10 -23.23 5.83
C GLN A 113 -14.93 -23.72 6.69
N GLU A 114 -14.59 -25.00 6.57
CA GLU A 114 -13.48 -25.61 7.31
C GLU A 114 -12.14 -25.01 6.87
N LYS A 115 -11.90 -24.97 5.56
CA LYS A 115 -10.68 -24.39 4.97
C LYS A 115 -10.55 -22.90 5.26
N SER A 116 -11.65 -22.15 5.22
CA SER A 116 -11.66 -20.73 5.61
C SER A 116 -11.27 -20.54 7.08
N ASN A 117 -11.77 -21.40 7.97
CA ASN A 117 -11.38 -21.36 9.39
C ASN A 117 -9.92 -21.74 9.60
N GLU A 118 -9.39 -22.69 8.83
CA GLU A 118 -7.96 -23.06 8.86
C GLU A 118 -7.08 -21.88 8.45
N ILE A 119 -7.39 -21.21 7.32
CA ILE A 119 -6.69 -20.03 6.84
C ILE A 119 -6.77 -18.89 7.87
N ARG A 120 -7.95 -18.64 8.43
CA ARG A 120 -8.15 -17.64 9.50
C ARG A 120 -7.25 -17.92 10.70
N ASN A 121 -7.20 -19.16 11.15
CA ASN A 121 -6.35 -19.54 12.29
C ASN A 121 -4.86 -19.40 11.99
N LEU A 122 -4.42 -19.72 10.77
CA LEU A 122 -3.03 -19.50 10.33
C LEU A 122 -2.65 -18.02 10.41
N ILE A 123 -3.52 -17.14 9.91
CA ILE A 123 -3.29 -15.68 9.97
C ILE A 123 -3.32 -15.19 11.42
N LEU A 124 -4.26 -15.64 12.25
CA LEU A 124 -4.35 -15.25 13.66
C LEU A 124 -3.18 -15.75 14.51
N ASN A 125 -2.54 -16.86 14.15
CA ASN A 125 -1.40 -17.42 14.90
C ASN A 125 -0.04 -16.90 14.43
N GLY A 126 0.04 -16.27 13.26
CA GLY A 126 1.30 -15.70 12.77
C GLY A 126 1.87 -14.60 13.70
N LYS A 127 3.19 -14.44 13.71
CA LYS A 127 3.88 -13.39 14.45
C LYS A 127 3.89 -12.09 13.63
N MET A 128 3.52 -10.98 14.26
CA MET A 128 3.64 -9.66 13.63
C MET A 128 5.13 -9.29 13.46
N PRO A 129 5.59 -8.96 12.24
CA PRO A 129 6.94 -8.44 12.02
C PRO A 129 7.19 -7.14 12.80
N ASP A 130 8.39 -7.01 13.39
CA ASP A 130 8.72 -5.89 14.28
C ASP A 130 8.71 -4.54 13.56
N ASP A 131 9.06 -4.52 12.27
CA ASP A 131 9.04 -3.31 11.45
C ASP A 131 7.61 -2.79 11.19
N ILE A 132 6.67 -3.69 10.86
CA ILE A 132 5.25 -3.35 10.74
C ILE A 132 4.70 -2.89 12.10
N ALA A 133 5.03 -3.61 13.17
CA ALA A 133 4.59 -3.27 14.52
C ALA A 133 5.09 -1.89 14.95
N GLN A 134 6.34 -1.55 14.62
CA GLN A 134 6.94 -0.26 14.95
C GLN A 134 6.28 0.88 14.18
N GLU A 135 6.00 0.70 12.88
CA GLU A 135 5.28 1.70 12.09
C GLU A 135 3.86 1.95 12.61
N ILE A 136 3.14 0.90 13.01
CA ILE A 136 1.81 1.05 13.64
C ILE A 136 1.93 1.80 14.98
N ARG A 137 2.94 1.48 15.81
CA ARG A 137 3.20 2.20 17.07
C ARG A 137 3.48 3.68 16.83
N ASN A 138 4.26 4.00 15.80
CA ASN A 138 4.53 5.38 15.40
C ASN A 138 3.25 6.08 14.90
N GLY A 139 2.44 5.38 14.11
CA GLY A 139 1.10 5.75 13.71
C GLY A 139 0.22 6.19 14.87
N LEU A 140 0.08 5.32 15.87
CA LEU A 140 -0.72 5.55 17.08
C LEU A 140 -0.20 6.74 17.89
N LYS A 141 1.12 6.87 18.05
CA LYS A 141 1.73 8.02 18.74
C LYS A 141 1.42 9.33 18.05
N ARG A 142 1.45 9.37 16.72
CA ARG A 142 1.10 10.58 15.94
C ARG A 142 -0.39 10.89 16.00
N LEU A 143 -1.27 9.89 15.97
CA LEU A 143 -2.70 10.12 16.18
C LEU A 143 -2.98 10.75 17.55
N ASN A 144 -2.30 10.25 18.59
CA ASN A 144 -2.43 10.74 19.97
C ASN A 144 -3.89 10.74 20.48
N ASP A 145 -4.69 9.79 20.01
CA ASP A 145 -6.06 9.56 20.47
C ASP A 145 -6.11 8.45 21.52
N ARG A 146 -7.14 8.45 22.36
CA ARG A 146 -7.36 7.40 23.38
C ARG A 146 -8.03 6.16 22.80
N TYR A 147 -8.90 6.35 21.82
CA TYR A 147 -9.69 5.30 21.20
C TYR A 147 -9.69 5.46 19.68
N ILE A 148 -9.63 4.34 18.98
CA ILE A 148 -9.66 4.28 17.52
C ILE A 148 -10.64 3.22 17.03
N SER A 149 -10.94 3.26 15.74
CA SER A 149 -11.61 2.17 15.02
C SER A 149 -10.63 1.49 14.08
N VAL A 150 -10.56 0.16 14.11
CA VAL A 150 -9.76 -0.65 13.19
C VAL A 150 -10.71 -1.30 12.20
N ARG A 151 -10.49 -1.08 10.90
CA ARG A 151 -11.40 -1.50 9.82
C ARG A 151 -10.60 -2.13 8.69
N SER A 152 -11.10 -3.22 8.12
CA SER A 152 -10.57 -3.73 6.85
C SER A 152 -10.84 -2.74 5.71
N SER A 153 -9.91 -2.71 4.76
CA SER A 153 -10.04 -2.00 3.48
C SER A 153 -9.41 -2.87 2.40
N GLY A 154 -10.16 -3.85 1.89
CA GLY A 154 -9.72 -4.69 0.79
C GLY A 154 -9.69 -3.93 -0.55
N VAL A 155 -8.75 -4.28 -1.42
CA VAL A 155 -8.64 -3.74 -2.80
C VAL A 155 -9.82 -4.19 -3.68
N ALA A 156 -10.41 -5.36 -3.37
CA ALA A 156 -11.53 -5.94 -4.11
C ALA A 156 -12.91 -5.65 -3.52
N GLU A 157 -13.01 -4.94 -2.39
CA GLU A 157 -14.30 -4.58 -1.77
C GLU A 157 -15.14 -3.66 -2.69
N ASP A 158 -14.45 -2.89 -3.55
CA ASP A 158 -15.02 -1.90 -4.46
C ASP A 158 -14.72 -2.26 -5.94
N SER A 159 -14.98 -3.51 -6.33
CA SER A 159 -15.03 -3.85 -7.77
C SER A 159 -16.40 -3.50 -8.35
N LEU A 160 -16.45 -3.07 -9.63
CA LEU A 160 -17.69 -2.79 -10.37
C LEU A 160 -18.68 -3.99 -10.42
N LYS A 161 -18.25 -5.19 -10.02
CA LYS A 161 -19.03 -6.44 -10.11
C LYS A 161 -19.50 -7.00 -8.76
N ALA A 162 -18.98 -6.53 -7.62
CA ALA A 162 -19.42 -7.02 -6.30
C ALA A 162 -19.03 -6.03 -5.20
N SER A 163 -20.00 -5.68 -4.35
CA SER A 163 -19.78 -4.95 -3.09
C SER A 163 -19.95 -5.94 -1.94
N PHE A 164 -18.87 -6.24 -1.23
CA PHE A 164 -18.87 -7.10 -0.05
C PHE A 164 -19.05 -6.28 1.24
N ALA A 165 -19.95 -5.29 1.19
CA ALA A 165 -20.24 -4.43 2.33
C ALA A 165 -20.77 -5.26 3.51
N GLY A 166 -20.09 -5.19 4.66
CA GLY A 166 -20.50 -5.86 5.89
C GLY A 166 -19.95 -7.28 6.11
N LEU A 167 -19.07 -7.78 5.23
CA LEU A 167 -18.48 -9.12 5.39
C LEU A 167 -17.27 -9.17 6.32
N PHE A 168 -16.59 -8.03 6.51
CA PHE A 168 -15.29 -7.97 7.18
C PHE A 168 -15.38 -7.36 8.58
N ASP A 169 -14.50 -7.82 9.47
CA ASP A 169 -14.48 -7.39 10.86
C ASP A 169 -14.13 -5.91 11.01
N THR A 170 -14.94 -5.20 11.80
CA THR A 170 -14.70 -3.83 12.23
C THR A 170 -14.66 -3.80 13.75
N SER A 171 -13.51 -3.41 14.31
CA SER A 171 -13.36 -3.21 15.74
C SER A 171 -13.56 -1.74 16.08
N LEU A 172 -14.61 -1.43 16.83
CA LEU A 172 -14.93 -0.08 17.28
C LEU A 172 -14.40 0.16 18.70
N ASN A 173 -14.10 1.42 19.02
CA ASN A 173 -13.72 1.86 20.37
C ASN A 173 -12.52 1.09 20.96
N VAL A 174 -11.53 0.77 20.12
CA VAL A 174 -10.31 0.07 20.53
C VAL A 174 -9.39 1.06 21.23
N LYS A 175 -8.93 0.74 22.45
CA LYS A 175 -7.91 1.54 23.13
C LYS A 175 -6.63 1.57 22.30
N THR A 176 -5.92 2.69 22.29
CA THR A 176 -4.65 2.87 21.55
C THR A 176 -3.45 2.18 22.22
N GLU A 177 -3.69 1.09 22.93
CA GLU A 177 -2.65 0.19 23.44
C GLU A 177 -2.07 -0.61 22.26
N PRO A 178 -0.76 -0.52 21.98
CA PRO A 178 -0.19 -1.09 20.76
C PRO A 178 -0.50 -2.56 20.52
N ASP A 179 -0.37 -3.40 21.53
CA ASP A 179 -0.54 -4.85 21.36
C ASP A 179 -2.00 -5.20 21.03
N LEU A 180 -2.96 -4.53 21.68
CA LEU A 180 -4.38 -4.64 21.36
C LEU A 180 -4.68 -4.20 19.93
N VAL A 181 -4.09 -3.10 19.46
CA VAL A 181 -4.27 -2.64 18.08
C VAL A 181 -3.70 -3.66 17.09
N LEU A 182 -2.51 -4.21 17.34
CA LEU A 182 -1.89 -5.23 16.49
C LEU A 182 -2.73 -6.51 16.40
N GLU A 183 -3.34 -6.94 17.50
CA GLU A 183 -4.30 -8.05 17.51
C GLU A 183 -5.53 -7.75 16.65
N ASN A 184 -6.09 -6.55 16.75
CA ASN A 184 -7.25 -6.15 15.94
C ASN A 184 -6.89 -6.04 14.45
N VAL A 185 -5.69 -5.59 14.11
CA VAL A 185 -5.18 -5.60 12.72
C VAL A 185 -5.15 -7.02 12.17
N LYS A 186 -4.63 -7.99 12.95
CA LYS A 186 -4.63 -9.40 12.55
C LYS A 186 -6.03 -9.98 12.39
N LYS A 187 -6.98 -9.61 13.27
CA LYS A 187 -8.39 -9.99 13.12
C LYS A 187 -8.98 -9.48 11.80
N CYS A 188 -8.75 -8.21 11.47
CA CYS A 188 -9.19 -7.66 10.19
C CYS A 188 -8.55 -8.41 8.99
N TRP A 189 -7.25 -8.73 9.06
CA TRP A 189 -6.59 -9.52 8.00
C TRP A 189 -7.11 -10.94 7.89
N ALA A 190 -7.47 -11.58 9.01
CA ALA A 190 -8.02 -12.93 9.03
C ALA A 190 -9.53 -12.99 8.70
N SER A 191 -10.16 -11.82 8.53
CA SER A 191 -11.54 -11.70 8.06
C SER A 191 -11.65 -11.62 6.52
N LEU A 192 -10.51 -11.38 5.83
CA LEU A 192 -10.39 -11.37 4.37
C LEU A 192 -10.55 -12.78 3.79
#